data_AF-A0A6M3JQ99-F1
#
_entry.id   AF-A0A6M3JQ99-F1
#
_cell.length_a   1.000
_cell.length_b   1.000
_cell.length_c   1.000
_cell.angle_alpha   90.00
_cell.angle_beta   90.00
_cell.angle_gamma   90.00
#
_symmetry.space_group_name_H-M   'P 1'
#
loop_
_entity.id
_entity.type
_entity.pdbx_description
1 polymer ?
#
loop_
_entity_poly.entity_id
_entity_poly.type
_entity_poly.pdbx_seq_one_letter_code
_entity_poly.pdbx_strand_id
1 'polypeptide(L)'
;PKESFFALIPKKGYPTKWTRWCCDKLKKEPTKDIPLVHRMMGIRAEESARRAARGRMDKLGKWAIYKPIFNWIEWEIWDHIDSHNLPTCSLYDEGFSRLGCVVCPFVDGRKLMKHKARWPKIYAGFEKAMQKLWDKGKPNGEPWHESNFDEFLNNWYNGISSKKNKTPIWDETDEKN
;
A
#
# COMPACT_ATOMS: atom_id res chain seq x y z
N PRO A 1 15.03 0.13 1.35
CA PRO A 1 14.67 -0.89 2.38
C PRO A 1 15.66 -2.06 2.29
N LYS A 2 15.99 -2.70 3.42
CA LYS A 2 16.95 -3.82 3.46
C LYS A 2 16.42 -5.09 2.77
N GLU A 3 15.09 -5.23 2.71
CA GLU A 3 14.42 -6.38 2.10
C GLU A 3 13.31 -5.93 1.15
N SER A 4 13.02 -6.76 0.14
CA SER A 4 11.95 -6.51 -0.82
C SER A 4 10.57 -6.89 -0.25
N PHE A 5 9.51 -6.33 -0.86
CA PHE A 5 8.13 -6.69 -0.52
C PHE A 5 7.90 -8.22 -0.56
N PHE A 6 8.41 -8.89 -1.59
CA PHE A 6 8.25 -10.33 -1.76
C PHE A 6 9.03 -11.14 -0.74
N ALA A 7 10.25 -10.69 -0.37
CA ALA A 7 11.06 -11.35 0.65
C ALA A 7 10.44 -11.27 2.05
N LEU A 8 9.69 -10.20 2.32
CA LEU A 8 9.03 -9.98 3.60
C LEU A 8 7.73 -10.80 3.77
N ILE A 9 7.07 -11.26 2.70
CA ILE A 9 5.82 -12.02 2.80
C ILE A 9 5.98 -13.32 3.62
N PRO A 10 6.97 -14.19 3.37
CA PRO A 10 7.19 -15.38 4.21
C PRO A 10 7.60 -15.09 5.66
N LYS A 11 8.06 -13.86 5.94
CA LYS A 11 8.54 -13.44 7.27
C LYS A 11 7.48 -12.73 8.09
N LYS A 12 6.62 -11.94 7.47
CA LYS A 12 5.62 -11.07 8.11
C LYS A 12 4.18 -11.49 7.81
N GLY A 13 3.97 -12.44 6.91
CA GLY A 13 2.67 -12.76 6.33
C GLY A 13 2.30 -11.82 5.19
N TYR A 14 1.14 -12.06 4.56
CA TYR A 14 0.63 -11.20 3.50
C TYR A 14 -0.05 -9.94 4.05
N PRO A 15 0.05 -8.78 3.35
CA PRO A 15 -0.63 -7.57 3.78
C PRO A 15 -2.15 -7.68 3.56
N THR A 16 -2.94 -7.08 4.43
CA THR A 16 -4.41 -6.97 4.29
C THR A 16 -4.86 -5.52 4.38
N LYS A 17 -6.17 -5.25 4.22
CA LYS A 17 -6.73 -3.91 4.42
C LYS A 17 -6.48 -3.40 5.87
N TRP A 18 -6.30 -4.32 6.83
CA TRP A 18 -6.06 -4.03 8.24
C TRP A 18 -4.58 -4.11 8.62
N THR A 19 -3.89 -5.16 8.20
CA THR A 19 -2.48 -5.40 8.51
C THR A 19 -1.61 -4.87 7.38
N ARG A 20 -1.06 -3.67 7.56
CA ARG A 20 -0.36 -2.92 6.50
C ARG A 20 1.13 -2.75 6.78
N TRP A 21 1.78 -3.81 7.26
CA TRP A 21 3.22 -3.81 7.58
C TRP A 21 4.08 -3.31 6.42
N CYS A 22 3.64 -3.52 5.17
CA CYS A 22 4.36 -3.06 3.98
C CYS A 22 4.44 -1.52 3.92
N CYS A 23 3.42 -0.80 4.40
CA CYS A 23 3.48 0.66 4.50
C CYS A 23 4.48 1.09 5.58
N ASP A 24 4.54 0.39 6.70
CA ASP A 24 5.45 0.74 7.79
C ASP A 24 6.90 0.44 7.40
N LYS A 25 7.20 -0.81 7.01
CA LYS A 25 8.53 -1.29 6.68
C LYS A 25 9.11 -0.69 5.39
N LEU A 26 8.29 -0.50 4.35
CA LEU A 26 8.79 -0.06 3.05
C LEU A 26 8.63 1.44 2.81
N LYS A 27 7.77 2.14 3.56
CA LYS A 27 7.51 3.58 3.34
C LYS A 27 7.83 4.45 4.55
N LYS A 28 7.35 4.09 5.75
CA LYS A 28 7.50 4.98 6.93
C LYS A 28 8.88 4.85 7.57
N GLU A 29 9.28 3.64 7.92
CA GLU A 29 10.54 3.35 8.60
C GLU A 29 11.77 3.90 7.85
N PRO A 30 11.91 3.73 6.52
CA PRO A 30 13.04 4.29 5.78
C PRO A 30 13.13 5.82 5.84
N THR A 31 12.06 6.51 6.24
CA THR A 31 12.05 7.98 6.37
C THR A 31 12.34 8.47 7.78
N LYS A 32 12.52 7.59 8.76
CA LYS A 32 12.78 7.97 10.17
C LYS A 32 14.17 8.59 10.35
N ASP A 33 15.14 8.07 9.62
CA ASP A 33 16.56 8.45 9.72
C ASP A 33 16.90 9.70 8.90
N ILE A 34 15.95 10.21 8.10
CA ILE A 34 16.13 11.44 7.33
C ILE A 34 16.12 12.64 8.30
N PRO A 35 17.17 13.49 8.33
CA PRO A 35 17.28 14.58 9.29
C PRO A 35 16.34 15.76 9.02
N LEU A 36 15.66 15.77 7.87
CA LEU A 36 14.71 16.82 7.50
C LEU A 36 13.46 16.79 8.38
N VAL A 37 13.24 17.89 9.10
CA VAL A 37 12.08 18.07 9.99
C VAL A 37 10.89 18.73 9.30
N HIS A 38 11.08 19.34 8.13
CA HIS A 38 9.99 19.90 7.32
C HIS A 38 9.63 18.94 6.18
N ARG A 39 8.34 18.67 5.99
CA ARG A 39 7.82 17.75 4.95
C ARG A 39 6.76 18.45 4.10
N MET A 40 6.99 18.49 2.80
CA MET A 40 6.01 18.96 1.82
C MET A 40 5.19 17.76 1.34
N MET A 41 3.86 17.86 1.36
CA MET A 41 2.96 16.80 0.90
C MET A 41 1.90 17.35 -0.06
N GLY A 42 1.66 16.64 -1.17
CA GLY A 42 0.60 16.94 -2.14
C GLY A 42 -0.79 16.48 -1.71
N ILE A 43 -1.16 16.64 -0.43
CA ILE A 43 -2.49 16.30 0.07
C ILE A 43 -3.44 17.46 -0.23
N ARG A 44 -4.59 17.16 -0.85
CA ARG A 44 -5.67 18.14 -1.09
C ARG A 44 -6.89 17.84 -0.23
N ALA A 45 -7.62 18.89 0.16
CA ALA A 45 -8.84 18.77 0.95
C ALA A 45 -9.94 18.01 0.20
N GLU A 46 -10.07 18.26 -1.11
CA GLU A 46 -11.05 17.61 -2.01
C GLU A 46 -10.90 16.08 -2.07
N GLU A 47 -9.70 15.53 -1.83
CA GLU A 47 -9.49 14.09 -1.97
C GLU A 47 -10.32 13.24 -0.98
N SER A 48 -10.75 13.81 0.16
CA SER A 48 -11.68 13.19 1.14
C SER A 48 -11.93 14.11 2.35
N ALA A 49 -13.08 13.94 3.01
CA ALA A 49 -13.40 14.61 4.29
C ALA A 49 -12.30 14.43 5.36
N ARG A 50 -11.72 13.24 5.48
CA ARG A 50 -10.64 12.98 6.45
C ARG A 50 -9.35 13.77 6.14
N ARG A 51 -9.07 14.05 4.87
CA ARG A 51 -7.91 14.88 4.48
C ARG A 51 -8.19 16.36 4.69
N ALA A 52 -9.41 16.81 4.38
CA ALA A 52 -9.87 18.17 4.68
C ALA A 52 -9.75 18.49 6.19
N ALA A 53 -10.12 17.55 7.06
CA ALA A 53 -10.03 17.74 8.51
C ALA A 53 -8.61 17.91 9.08
N ARG A 54 -7.55 17.56 8.32
CA ARG A 54 -6.15 17.68 8.80
C ARG A 54 -5.54 19.07 8.63
N GLY A 55 -6.25 20.01 7.98
CA GLY A 55 -5.75 21.36 7.70
C GLY A 55 -4.56 21.43 6.75
N ARG A 56 -4.17 22.65 6.35
CA ARG A 56 -3.06 22.93 5.42
C ARG A 56 -1.69 22.66 6.02
N MET A 57 -1.55 22.85 7.33
CA MET A 57 -0.35 22.54 8.10
C MET A 57 -0.68 21.50 9.17
N ASP A 58 0.26 20.60 9.44
CA ASP A 58 0.09 19.49 10.39
C ASP A 58 1.42 19.22 11.11
N LYS A 59 1.37 18.52 12.25
CA LYS A 59 2.56 18.11 13.00
C LYS A 59 2.46 16.64 13.37
N LEU A 60 3.51 15.87 13.02
CA LEU A 60 3.63 14.47 13.39
C LEU A 60 4.95 14.25 14.13
N GLY A 61 4.89 14.11 15.45
CA GLY A 61 6.09 14.02 16.28
C GLY A 61 7.02 15.22 16.07
N LYS A 62 8.25 14.96 15.61
CA LYS A 62 9.24 16.00 15.27
C LYS A 62 9.04 16.67 13.92
N TRP A 63 8.16 16.15 13.05
CA TRP A 63 8.01 16.65 11.68
C TRP A 63 6.90 17.70 11.57
N ALA A 64 7.24 18.85 11.01
CA ALA A 64 6.29 19.84 10.51
C ALA A 64 5.90 19.49 9.07
N ILE A 65 4.60 19.46 8.80
CA ILE A 65 4.01 19.06 7.52
C ILE A 65 3.33 20.26 6.87
N TYR A 66 3.61 20.49 5.60
CA TYR A 66 3.02 21.56 4.80
C TYR A 66 2.37 20.97 3.55
N LYS A 67 1.19 21.49 3.19
CA LYS A 67 0.40 21.04 2.04
C LYS A 67 0.14 22.25 1.14
N PRO A 68 1.06 22.60 0.21
CA PRO A 68 0.97 23.84 -0.56
C PRO A 68 -0.32 23.94 -1.38
N ILE A 69 -0.71 22.82 -2.00
CA ILE A 69 -1.89 22.67 -2.86
C ILE A 69 -3.14 22.21 -2.08
N PHE A 70 -3.20 22.45 -0.78
CA PHE A 70 -4.26 21.89 0.08
C PHE A 70 -5.68 22.27 -0.37
N ASN A 71 -5.87 23.53 -0.78
CA ASN A 71 -7.16 24.05 -1.21
C ASN A 71 -7.39 23.86 -2.71
N TRP A 72 -6.42 23.31 -3.45
CA TRP A 72 -6.58 23.14 -4.89
C TRP A 72 -7.58 22.04 -5.18
N ILE A 73 -8.44 22.26 -6.16
CA ILE A 73 -9.35 21.26 -6.72
C ILE A 73 -8.73 20.56 -7.93
N GLU A 74 -9.30 19.44 -8.36
CA GLU A 74 -8.66 18.55 -9.33
C GLU A 74 -8.36 19.25 -10.66
N TRP A 75 -9.29 20.07 -11.16
CA TRP A 75 -9.08 20.77 -12.42
C TRP A 75 -7.97 21.83 -12.34
N GLU A 76 -7.78 22.50 -11.19
CA GLU A 76 -6.69 23.48 -11.01
C GLU A 76 -5.32 22.82 -11.10
N ILE A 77 -5.23 21.55 -10.65
CA ILE A 77 -4.00 20.76 -10.77
C ILE A 77 -3.70 20.49 -12.24
N TRP A 78 -4.70 20.06 -13.02
CA TRP A 78 -4.52 19.77 -14.44
C TRP A 78 -4.26 21.04 -15.26
N ASP A 79 -4.99 22.12 -15.01
CA ASP A 79 -4.75 23.43 -15.63
C ASP A 79 -3.32 23.94 -15.37
N HIS A 80 -2.82 23.78 -14.14
CA HIS A 80 -1.45 24.16 -13.82
C HIS A 80 -0.41 23.27 -14.53
N ILE A 81 -0.64 21.97 -14.59
CA ILE A 81 0.22 21.02 -15.32
C ILE A 81 0.29 21.40 -16.80
N ASP A 82 -0.87 21.64 -17.43
CA ASP A 82 -0.98 21.92 -18.86
C ASP A 82 -0.39 23.29 -19.22
N SER A 83 -0.73 24.34 -18.45
CA SER A 83 -0.23 25.70 -18.67
C SER A 83 1.29 25.84 -18.52
N HIS A 84 1.92 24.94 -17.76
CA HIS A 84 3.36 24.91 -17.54
C HIS A 84 4.06 23.77 -18.29
N ASN A 85 3.33 23.01 -19.11
CA ASN A 85 3.83 21.88 -19.87
C ASN A 85 4.62 20.88 -19.00
N LEU A 86 4.09 20.57 -17.80
CA LEU A 86 4.74 19.68 -16.85
C LEU A 86 4.57 18.22 -17.28
N PRO A 87 5.63 17.39 -17.18
CA PRO A 87 5.53 15.99 -17.52
C PRO A 87 4.61 15.25 -16.53
N THR A 88 3.71 14.45 -17.08
CA THR A 88 2.80 13.60 -16.31
C THR A 88 3.23 12.13 -16.41
N CYS A 89 2.77 11.31 -15.47
CA CYS A 89 2.97 9.87 -15.58
C CYS A 89 2.04 9.31 -16.65
N SER A 90 2.57 8.56 -17.62
CA SER A 90 1.78 7.96 -18.71
C SER A 90 0.63 7.06 -18.24
N LEU A 91 0.68 6.58 -17.00
CA LEU A 91 -0.42 5.80 -16.42
C LEU A 91 -1.71 6.63 -16.31
N TYR A 92 -1.64 7.96 -16.19
CA TYR A 92 -2.84 8.79 -16.22
C TYR A 92 -3.54 8.72 -17.58
N ASP A 93 -2.78 8.72 -18.67
CA ASP A 93 -3.29 8.57 -20.05
C ASP A 93 -3.85 7.16 -20.29
N GLU A 94 -3.33 6.15 -19.59
CA GLU A 94 -3.85 4.78 -19.58
C GLU A 94 -5.15 4.62 -18.75
N GLY A 95 -5.68 5.72 -18.19
CA GLY A 95 -6.93 5.74 -17.43
C GLY A 95 -6.78 5.42 -15.94
N PHE A 96 -5.57 5.51 -15.37
CA PHE A 96 -5.36 5.38 -13.93
C PHE A 96 -5.55 6.72 -13.23
N SER A 97 -6.65 6.92 -12.51
CA SER A 97 -6.90 8.16 -11.75
C SER A 97 -6.20 8.24 -10.39
N ARG A 98 -5.70 7.13 -9.85
CA ARG A 98 -4.91 7.09 -8.61
C ARG A 98 -3.83 6.03 -8.68
N LEU A 99 -2.58 6.46 -8.51
CA LEU A 99 -1.42 5.58 -8.51
C LEU A 99 -1.11 5.07 -7.10
N GLY A 100 -0.73 3.81 -7.01
CA GLY A 100 -0.44 3.11 -5.76
C GLY A 100 0.48 1.91 -5.98
N CYS A 101 0.53 1.01 -5.00
CA CYS A 101 1.27 -0.23 -5.18
C CYS A 101 0.59 -1.10 -6.24
N VAL A 102 1.38 -1.76 -7.09
CA VAL A 102 0.87 -2.70 -8.11
C VAL A 102 0.07 -3.82 -7.46
N VAL A 103 0.65 -4.47 -6.45
CA VAL A 103 -0.01 -5.46 -5.60
C VAL A 103 -0.41 -4.79 -4.30
N CYS A 104 -1.72 -4.75 -4.01
CA CYS A 104 -2.27 -4.07 -2.86
C CYS A 104 -3.60 -4.71 -2.46
N PRO A 105 -3.87 -4.93 -1.17
CA PRO A 105 -5.16 -5.48 -0.73
C PRO A 105 -6.35 -4.52 -0.96
N PHE A 106 -6.10 -3.29 -1.41
CA PHE A 106 -7.13 -2.32 -1.82
C PHE A 106 -7.40 -2.32 -3.34
N VAL A 107 -6.70 -3.15 -4.11
CA VAL A 107 -6.92 -3.32 -5.55
C VAL A 107 -7.73 -4.59 -5.75
N ASP A 108 -9.02 -4.44 -6.01
CA ASP A 108 -9.99 -5.53 -6.17
C ASP A 108 -10.81 -5.41 -7.47
N GLY A 109 -11.59 -6.44 -7.77
CA GLY A 109 -12.52 -6.50 -8.90
C GLY A 109 -11.89 -6.12 -10.24
N ARG A 110 -12.52 -5.18 -10.95
CA ARG A 110 -12.05 -4.72 -12.28
C ARG A 110 -10.64 -4.12 -12.25
N LYS A 111 -10.24 -3.48 -11.14
CA LYS A 111 -8.89 -2.90 -11.02
C LYS A 111 -7.83 -3.99 -10.92
N LEU A 112 -8.12 -5.05 -10.16
CA LEU A 112 -7.23 -6.20 -10.08
C LEU A 112 -6.98 -6.84 -11.45
N MET A 113 -8.03 -7.02 -12.26
CA MET A 113 -7.88 -7.56 -13.62
C MET A 113 -6.98 -6.69 -14.50
N LYS A 114 -7.19 -5.36 -14.49
CA LYS A 114 -6.31 -4.41 -15.20
C LYS A 114 -4.86 -4.49 -14.73
N HIS A 115 -4.65 -4.55 -13.41
CA HIS A 115 -3.32 -4.64 -12.82
C HIS A 115 -2.60 -5.95 -13.18
N LYS A 116 -3.29 -7.10 -13.09
CA LYS A 116 -2.72 -8.41 -13.46
C LYS A 116 -2.33 -8.46 -14.93
N ALA A 117 -3.17 -7.92 -15.81
CA ALA A 117 -2.88 -7.83 -17.24
C ALA A 117 -1.68 -6.91 -17.53
N ARG A 118 -1.58 -5.76 -16.84
CA ARG A 118 -0.51 -4.78 -17.05
C ARG A 118 0.84 -5.23 -16.48
N TRP A 119 0.84 -5.89 -15.31
CA TRP A 119 2.06 -6.26 -14.57
C TRP A 119 2.14 -7.76 -14.22
N PRO A 120 2.03 -8.68 -15.19
CA PRO A 120 1.93 -10.11 -14.92
C PRO A 120 3.13 -10.67 -14.16
N LYS A 121 4.36 -10.20 -14.46
CA LYS A 121 5.58 -10.64 -13.77
C LYS A 121 5.62 -10.24 -12.29
N ILE A 122 5.05 -9.08 -11.94
CA ILE A 122 4.99 -8.61 -10.55
C ILE A 122 4.01 -9.49 -9.76
N TYR A 123 2.86 -9.81 -10.36
CA TYR A 123 1.90 -10.76 -9.76
C TYR A 123 2.47 -12.16 -9.65
N ALA A 124 3.18 -12.68 -10.65
CA ALA A 124 3.86 -13.96 -10.55
C ALA A 124 4.91 -13.98 -9.41
N GLY A 125 5.63 -12.88 -9.19
CA GLY A 125 6.53 -12.73 -8.05
C GLY A 125 5.81 -12.74 -6.70
N PHE A 126 4.66 -12.07 -6.64
CA PHE A 126 3.79 -12.08 -5.46
C PHE A 126 3.26 -13.48 -5.15
N GLU A 127 2.72 -14.17 -6.14
CA GLU A 127 2.14 -15.52 -5.99
C GLU A 127 3.20 -16.53 -5.55
N LYS A 128 4.43 -16.44 -6.08
CA LYS A 128 5.57 -17.22 -5.59
C LYS A 128 5.91 -16.94 -4.13
N ALA A 129 5.80 -15.67 -3.69
CA ALA A 129 6.03 -15.32 -2.29
C ALA A 129 4.91 -15.83 -1.38
N MET A 130 3.66 -15.81 -1.87
CA MET A 130 2.50 -16.41 -1.20
C MET A 130 2.65 -17.93 -1.07
N GLN A 131 3.14 -18.61 -2.11
CA GLN A 131 3.41 -20.06 -2.06
C GLN A 131 4.44 -20.39 -0.98
N LYS A 132 5.56 -19.65 -0.92
CA LYS A 132 6.56 -19.82 0.14
C LYS A 132 5.99 -19.61 1.53
N LEU A 133 5.06 -18.67 1.69
CA LEU A 133 4.36 -18.45 2.95
C LEU A 133 3.42 -19.61 3.29
N TRP A 134 2.69 -20.13 2.29
CA TRP A 134 1.82 -21.29 2.44
C TRP A 134 2.61 -22.52 2.90
N ASP A 135 3.69 -22.85 2.19
CA ASP A 135 4.57 -24.00 2.45
C ASP A 135 5.24 -23.91 3.82
N LYS A 136 5.53 -22.69 4.28
CA LYS A 136 6.11 -22.45 5.61
C LYS A 136 5.13 -22.80 6.74
N GLY A 137 3.82 -22.65 6.53
CA GLY A 137 2.79 -22.92 7.54
C GLY A 137 2.76 -21.89 8.70
N LYS A 138 1.63 -21.71 9.37
CA LYS A 138 1.42 -20.62 10.35
C LYS A 138 2.44 -20.66 11.52
N PRO A 139 2.79 -19.51 12.15
CA PRO A 139 3.74 -19.48 13.27
C PRO A 139 3.34 -20.33 14.46
N ASN A 140 2.03 -20.43 14.71
CA ASN A 140 1.45 -21.22 15.80
C ASN A 140 1.29 -22.71 15.46
N GLY A 141 1.73 -23.15 14.26
CA GLY A 141 1.60 -24.53 13.79
C GLY A 141 0.17 -24.93 13.42
N GLU A 142 -0.81 -24.03 13.54
CA GLU A 142 -2.18 -24.33 13.12
C GLU A 142 -2.25 -24.49 11.59
N PRO A 143 -3.11 -25.39 11.09
CA PRO A 143 -3.33 -25.50 9.67
C PRO A 143 -3.93 -24.21 9.11
N TRP A 144 -3.71 -23.97 7.81
CA TRP A 144 -4.48 -22.99 7.07
C TRP A 144 -5.97 -23.35 7.10
N HIS A 145 -6.84 -22.34 7.05
CA HIS A 145 -8.29 -22.60 7.01
C HIS A 145 -8.71 -23.09 5.63
N GLU A 146 -7.99 -22.65 4.62
CA GLU A 146 -8.17 -23.04 3.23
C GLU A 146 -7.65 -24.46 2.99
N SER A 147 -8.30 -25.15 2.07
CA SER A 147 -8.02 -26.56 1.78
C SER A 147 -6.77 -26.72 0.91
N ASN A 148 -6.45 -25.71 0.10
CA ASN A 148 -5.31 -25.70 -0.82
C ASN A 148 -4.81 -24.26 -1.08
N PHE A 149 -3.66 -24.17 -1.75
CA PHE A 149 -3.01 -22.90 -2.05
C PHE A 149 -3.84 -21.99 -2.98
N ASP A 150 -4.54 -22.56 -3.96
CA ASP A 150 -5.34 -21.77 -4.89
C ASP A 150 -6.52 -21.08 -4.18
N GLU A 151 -7.19 -21.79 -3.26
CA GLU A 151 -8.23 -21.24 -2.40
C GLU A 151 -7.67 -20.11 -1.52
N PHE A 152 -6.51 -20.35 -0.89
CA PHE A 152 -5.80 -19.36 -0.07
C PHE A 152 -5.46 -18.08 -0.82
N LEU A 153 -4.91 -18.22 -2.03
CA LEU A 153 -4.54 -17.09 -2.86
C LEU A 153 -5.77 -16.33 -3.38
N ASN A 154 -6.81 -17.06 -3.80
CA ASN A 154 -8.07 -16.46 -4.26
C ASN A 154 -8.79 -15.72 -3.14
N ASN A 155 -8.78 -16.24 -1.91
CA ASN A 155 -9.32 -15.56 -0.74
C ASN A 155 -8.64 -14.21 -0.50
N TRP A 156 -7.33 -14.13 -0.71
CA TRP A 156 -6.62 -12.85 -0.62
C TRP A 156 -7.06 -11.88 -1.72
N TYR A 157 -7.14 -12.34 -2.98
CA TYR A 157 -7.53 -11.50 -4.12
C TYR A 157 -8.97 -10.98 -4.04
N ASN A 158 -9.89 -11.80 -3.53
CA ASN A 158 -11.31 -11.43 -3.36
C ASN A 158 -11.54 -10.52 -2.14
N GLY A 159 -10.52 -10.35 -1.30
CA GLY A 159 -10.59 -9.56 -0.09
C GLY A 159 -11.14 -10.37 1.07
N ILE A 160 -10.36 -10.43 2.15
CA ILE A 160 -10.75 -11.14 3.37
C ILE A 160 -11.88 -10.37 4.08
N SER A 161 -13.08 -10.96 4.14
CA SER A 161 -14.31 -10.27 4.55
C SER A 161 -14.45 -10.07 6.07
N SER A 162 -13.69 -10.79 6.90
CA SER A 162 -13.88 -10.79 8.35
C SER A 162 -12.60 -10.46 9.13
N LYS A 163 -12.77 -9.76 10.27
CA LYS A 163 -11.72 -9.54 11.28
C LYS A 163 -11.28 -10.84 11.98
N LYS A 164 -12.00 -11.96 11.80
CA LYS A 164 -11.66 -13.26 12.42
C LYS A 164 -10.57 -14.00 11.63
N ASN A 165 -10.39 -13.67 10.35
CA ASN A 165 -9.31 -14.21 9.50
C ASN A 165 -8.12 -13.24 9.49
N LYS A 166 -7.67 -12.80 10.67
CA LYS A 166 -6.43 -12.02 10.76
C LYS A 166 -5.31 -12.91 10.22
N THR A 167 -4.53 -12.40 9.27
CA THR A 167 -3.23 -12.97 8.95
C THR A 167 -2.50 -13.17 10.28
N PRO A 168 -2.02 -14.40 10.59
CA PRO A 168 -1.19 -14.62 11.76
C PRO A 168 -0.06 -13.59 11.75
N ILE A 169 0.28 -13.03 12.91
CA ILE A 169 1.43 -12.12 13.01
C ILE A 169 2.66 -13.00 13.12
N TRP A 170 3.53 -12.95 12.11
CA TRP A 170 4.71 -13.81 12.01
C TRP A 170 5.94 -13.24 12.73
N ASP A 171 5.83 -12.00 13.23
CA ASP A 171 6.83 -11.34 14.05
C ASP A 171 6.13 -10.38 15.02
N GLU A 172 6.07 -10.75 16.31
CA GLU A 172 5.66 -9.86 17.41
C GLU A 172 6.80 -8.92 17.87
N THR A 173 7.99 -9.03 17.26
CA THR A 173 9.19 -8.28 17.66
C THR A 173 9.17 -6.79 17.28
N ASP A 174 8.19 -6.34 16.49
CA ASP A 174 8.11 -4.97 15.99
C ASP A 174 7.08 -4.08 16.74
N GLU A 175 6.30 -4.60 17.71
CA GLU A 175 5.34 -3.79 18.49
C GLU A 175 5.98 -3.09 19.70
N LYS A 176 7.24 -3.37 20.03
CA LYS A 176 7.97 -2.70 21.11
C LYS A 176 9.06 -1.78 20.53
N ASN A 177 8.66 -0.60 20.04
CA ASN A 177 9.46 0.65 20.03
C ASN A 177 8.67 1.82 19.42
#